data_AF-A0A1I5M678-F1
#
_entry.id   AF-A0A1I5M678-F1
#
_cell.length_a   1.000
_cell.length_b   1.000
_cell.length_c   1.000
_cell.angle_alpha   90.00
_cell.angle_beta   90.00
_cell.angle_gamma   90.00
#
_symmetry.space_group_name_H-M   'P 1'
#
loop_
_entity.id
_entity.type
_entity.pdbx_description
1 polymer ?
#
loop_
_entity_poly.entity_id
_entity_poly.type
_entity_poly.pdbx_seq_one_letter_code
_entity_poly.pdbx_strand_id
1 'polypeptide(L)'
;MAAGRNALSLAAIASVMGACALLFFFALEGVSENPNDLSDTRGIPAVAMYTVMLIILTAASVALTGLGYLFQRLLRRRAFKWRIGVYALTNVLLFLTSLMGTFVAAIYTYDTIAGVLGGLLFVFSLVLVLIGFPRKSG
;
A
#
# COMPACT_ATOMS: atom_id res chain seq x y z
N MET A 1 18.95 -7.03 -15.07
CA MET A 1 18.41 -7.02 -13.68
C MET A 1 17.71 -5.72 -13.25
N ALA A 2 17.99 -4.54 -13.82
CA ALA A 2 17.32 -3.29 -13.39
C ALA A 2 15.84 -3.19 -13.84
N ALA A 3 15.50 -3.68 -15.04
CA ALA A 3 14.14 -3.62 -15.57
C ALA A 3 13.10 -4.39 -14.71
N GLY A 4 13.47 -5.57 -14.19
CA GLY A 4 12.58 -6.38 -13.36
C GLY A 4 12.21 -5.72 -12.03
N ARG A 5 13.15 -5.02 -11.38
CA ARG A 5 12.86 -4.33 -10.09
C ARG A 5 11.91 -3.15 -10.25
N ASN A 6 11.99 -2.44 -11.36
CA ASN A 6 11.09 -1.33 -11.64
C ASN A 6 9.66 -1.82 -11.85
N ALA A 7 9.50 -2.95 -12.53
CA ALA A 7 8.20 -3.58 -12.70
C ALA A 7 7.58 -4.01 -11.36
N LEU A 8 8.39 -4.51 -10.41
CA LEU A 8 7.91 -4.87 -9.07
C LEU A 8 7.38 -3.66 -8.28
N SER A 9 8.10 -2.54 -8.27
CA SER A 9 7.62 -1.32 -7.59
C SER A 9 6.36 -0.75 -8.24
N LEU A 10 6.26 -0.78 -9.58
CA LEU A 10 5.05 -0.36 -10.29
C LEU A 10 3.86 -1.28 -9.99
N ALA A 11 4.09 -2.59 -9.98
CA ALA A 11 3.07 -3.56 -9.60
C ALA A 11 2.61 -3.35 -8.16
N ALA A 12 3.53 -3.10 -7.22
CA ALA A 12 3.20 -2.81 -5.81
C ALA A 12 2.33 -1.56 -5.68
N ILE A 13 2.66 -0.49 -6.40
CA ILE A 13 1.86 0.74 -6.47
C ILE A 13 0.48 0.45 -7.04
N ALA A 14 0.40 -0.23 -8.18
CA ALA A 14 -0.87 -0.56 -8.83
C ALA A 14 -1.77 -1.42 -7.92
N SER A 15 -1.18 -2.36 -7.18
CA SER A 15 -1.90 -3.19 -6.22
C SER A 15 -2.47 -2.38 -5.05
N VAL A 16 -1.70 -1.46 -4.46
CA VAL A 16 -2.18 -0.59 -3.37
C VAL A 16 -3.27 0.35 -3.87
N MET A 17 -3.11 0.92 -5.07
CA MET A 17 -4.15 1.75 -5.68
C MET A 17 -5.44 0.96 -5.92
N GLY A 18 -5.34 -0.26 -6.45
CA GLY A 18 -6.49 -1.15 -6.63
C GLY A 18 -7.16 -1.51 -5.30
N ALA A 19 -6.37 -1.81 -4.27
CA ALA A 19 -6.87 -2.10 -2.93
C ALA A 19 -7.64 -0.91 -2.33
N CYS A 20 -7.08 0.30 -2.44
CA CYS A 20 -7.75 1.53 -2.01
C CYS A 20 -9.04 1.79 -2.79
N ALA A 21 -9.06 1.54 -4.10
CA ALA A 21 -10.27 1.69 -4.90
C ALA A 21 -11.38 0.74 -4.43
N LEU A 22 -11.05 -0.54 -4.19
CA LEU A 22 -12.01 -1.53 -3.67
C LEU A 22 -12.58 -1.11 -2.31
N LEU A 23 -11.72 -0.70 -1.38
CA LEU A 23 -12.17 -0.22 -0.06
C LEU A 23 -12.99 1.07 -0.15
N PHE A 24 -12.68 1.96 -1.10
CA PHE A 24 -13.43 3.18 -1.32
C PHE A 24 -14.84 2.91 -1.83
N PHE A 25 -15.00 2.04 -2.83
CA PHE A 25 -16.34 1.63 -3.29
C PHE A 25 -17.14 0.95 -2.19
N PHE A 26 -16.50 0.07 -1.41
CA PHE A 26 -17.14 -0.54 -0.24
C PHE A 26 -17.60 0.51 0.79
N ALA A 27 -16.76 1.50 1.11
CA ALA A 27 -17.12 2.56 2.04
C ALA A 27 -18.29 3.45 1.52
N LEU A 28 -18.45 3.58 0.20
CA LEU A 28 -19.56 4.32 -0.41
C LEU A 28 -20.90 3.59 -0.36
N GLU A 29 -20.91 2.26 -0.26
CA GLU A 29 -22.13 1.46 -0.19
C GLU A 29 -22.90 1.61 1.14
N GLY A 30 -22.45 2.50 2.03
CA GLY A 30 -23.17 2.86 3.24
C GLY A 30 -22.97 1.85 4.37
N VAL A 31 -21.71 1.52 4.66
CA VAL A 31 -21.33 0.64 5.78
C VAL A 31 -21.85 1.22 7.09
N SER A 32 -22.52 0.40 7.90
CA SER A 32 -23.01 0.78 9.23
C SER A 32 -21.85 1.25 10.12
N GLU A 33 -22.06 2.31 10.90
CA GLU A 33 -21.05 2.82 11.84
C GLU A 33 -20.67 1.78 12.89
N ASN A 34 -21.67 1.08 13.43
CA ASN A 34 -21.48 -0.03 14.36
C ASN A 34 -22.12 -1.31 13.78
N PRO A 35 -21.32 -2.30 13.37
CA PRO A 35 -21.87 -3.57 12.87
C PRO A 35 -22.61 -4.37 13.97
N ASN A 36 -22.39 -4.04 15.25
CA ASN A 36 -23.11 -4.65 16.37
C ASN A 36 -24.36 -3.87 16.80
N ASP A 37 -24.55 -2.62 16.35
CA ASP A 37 -25.73 -1.81 16.63
C ASP A 37 -26.07 -0.91 15.44
N LEU A 38 -26.97 -1.40 14.58
CA LEU A 38 -27.39 -0.71 13.37
C LEU A 38 -28.18 0.59 13.63
N SER A 39 -28.56 0.86 14.88
CA SER A 39 -29.30 2.08 15.26
C SER A 39 -28.39 3.26 15.62
N ASP A 40 -27.08 3.02 15.78
CA ASP A 40 -26.09 4.05 16.01
C ASP A 40 -25.64 4.66 14.66
N THR A 41 -26.06 5.90 14.42
CA THR A 41 -25.78 6.65 13.18
C THR A 41 -25.23 8.05 13.47
N ARG A 42 -24.52 8.21 14.59
CA ARG A 42 -24.10 9.53 15.10
C ARG A 42 -22.67 9.92 14.69
N GLY A 43 -22.01 9.18 13.80
CA GLY A 43 -20.59 9.27 13.49
C GLY A 43 -20.21 9.08 12.02
N ILE A 44 -18.94 8.80 11.77
CA ILE A 44 -18.44 8.38 10.45
C ILE A 44 -17.95 6.94 10.64
N PRO A 45 -18.32 5.98 9.77
CA PRO A 45 -17.85 4.61 9.91
C PRO A 45 -16.32 4.57 9.96
N ALA A 46 -15.76 3.82 10.91
CA ALA A 46 -14.32 3.72 11.10
C ALA A 46 -13.60 3.30 9.80
N VAL A 47 -14.23 2.41 9.03
CA VAL A 47 -13.76 1.96 7.71
C VAL A 47 -13.56 3.13 6.75
N ALA A 48 -14.50 4.07 6.70
CA ALA A 48 -14.43 5.26 5.86
C ALA A 48 -13.25 6.17 6.29
N MET A 49 -13.10 6.41 7.59
CA MET A 49 -11.97 7.20 8.12
C MET A 49 -10.62 6.59 7.74
N TYR A 50 -10.45 5.28 7.97
CA TYR A 50 -9.20 4.59 7.62
C TYR A 50 -8.98 4.53 6.11
N THR A 51 -10.04 4.42 5.31
CA THR A 51 -9.93 4.43 3.85
C THR A 51 -9.41 5.77 3.35
N VAL A 52 -9.90 6.89 3.87
CA VAL A 52 -9.40 8.24 3.54
C VAL A 52 -7.92 8.37 3.95
N MET A 53 -7.55 7.92 5.15
CA MET A 53 -6.14 7.91 5.58
C MET A 53 -5.27 7.07 4.64
N LEU A 54 -5.72 5.88 4.25
CA LEU A 54 -5.01 5.00 3.32
C LEU A 54 -4.86 5.63 1.93
N ILE A 55 -5.84 6.36 1.43
CA ILE A 55 -5.74 7.08 0.15
C ILE A 55 -4.65 8.16 0.22
N ILE A 56 -4.63 8.97 1.28
CA ILE A 56 -3.62 10.02 1.48
C ILE A 56 -2.22 9.40 1.60
N LEU A 57 -2.08 8.35 2.41
CA LEU A 57 -0.82 7.62 2.57
C LEU A 57 -0.38 6.95 1.27
N THR A 58 -1.30 6.43 0.47
CA THR A 58 -1.02 5.86 -0.84
C THR A 58 -0.50 6.93 -1.78
N ALA A 59 -1.15 8.09 -1.89
CA ALA A 59 -0.68 9.19 -2.72
C ALA A 59 0.75 9.63 -2.34
N ALA A 60 1.03 9.80 -1.04
CA ALA A 60 2.36 10.10 -0.54
C ALA A 60 3.37 8.98 -0.85
N SER A 61 2.98 7.73 -0.70
CA SER A 61 3.81 6.55 -1.00
C SER A 61 4.16 6.46 -2.47
N VAL A 62 3.21 6.72 -3.37
CA VAL A 62 3.44 6.74 -4.82
C VAL A 62 4.43 7.84 -5.19
N ALA A 63 4.24 9.05 -4.67
CA ALA A 63 5.17 10.15 -4.91
C ALA A 63 6.59 9.82 -4.44
N LEU A 64 6.72 9.31 -3.21
CA LEU A 64 8.01 8.97 -2.62
C LEU A 64 8.69 7.80 -3.34
N THR A 65 7.94 6.76 -3.69
CA THR A 65 8.46 5.60 -4.44
C THR A 65 8.87 6.00 -5.86
N GLY A 66 8.10 6.88 -6.50
CA GLY A 66 8.43 7.47 -7.80
C GLY A 66 9.72 8.29 -7.78
N LEU A 67 9.92 9.12 -6.74
CA LEU A 67 11.21 9.80 -6.51
C LEU A 67 12.34 8.81 -6.27
N GLY A 68 12.09 7.76 -5.48
CA GLY A 68 13.03 6.68 -5.22
C GLY A 68 13.51 6.02 -6.50
N TYR A 69 12.61 5.77 -7.46
CA TYR A 69 12.97 5.26 -8.77
C TYR A 69 13.95 6.17 -9.52
N LEU A 70 13.69 7.49 -9.54
CA LEU A 70 14.59 8.46 -10.17
C LEU A 70 15.97 8.46 -9.51
N PHE A 71 16.01 8.47 -8.17
CA PHE A 71 17.27 8.41 -7.42
C PHE A 71 18.04 7.10 -7.63
N GLN A 72 17.36 5.96 -7.70
CA GLN A 72 18.01 4.67 -8.00
C GLN A 72 18.67 4.67 -9.39
N ARG A 73 18.06 5.35 -10.37
CA ARG A 73 18.64 5.50 -11.71
C ARG A 73 19.90 6.36 -11.70
N LEU A 74 19.88 7.47 -10.95
CA LEU A 74 21.03 8.36 -10.76
C LEU A 74 22.18 7.68 -9.99
N LEU A 75 21.84 6.86 -8.99
CA LEU A 75 22.80 6.20 -8.10
C LEU A 75 23.29 4.85 -8.64
N ARG A 76 23.02 4.51 -9.92
CA ARG A 76 23.38 3.20 -10.49
C ARG A 76 24.86 2.86 -10.40
N ARG A 77 25.74 3.88 -10.46
CA ARG A 77 27.21 3.74 -10.35
C ARG A 77 27.75 3.90 -8.92
N ARG A 78 26.90 4.24 -7.94
CA ARG A 78 27.32 4.42 -6.54
C ARG A 78 27.39 3.09 -5.80
N ALA A 79 28.07 3.12 -4.65
CA ALA A 79 28.23 1.96 -3.79
C ALA A 79 26.88 1.34 -3.40
N PHE A 80 26.87 0.02 -3.27
CA PHE A 80 25.67 -0.77 -2.97
C PHE A 80 24.92 -0.32 -1.71
N LYS A 81 25.63 0.15 -0.68
CA LYS A 81 25.05 0.68 0.57
C LYS A 81 24.09 1.86 0.32
N TRP A 82 24.47 2.80 -0.55
CA TRP A 82 23.64 3.95 -0.91
C TRP A 82 22.36 3.52 -1.63
N ARG A 83 22.45 2.51 -2.48
CA ARG A 83 21.30 1.97 -3.22
C ARG A 83 20.31 1.28 -2.28
N ILE A 84 20.78 0.57 -1.26
CA ILE A 84 19.88 0.01 -0.23
C ILE A 84 19.22 1.13 0.57
N GLY A 85 20.01 2.08 1.08
CA GLY A 85 19.49 3.17 1.92
C GLY A 85 18.39 3.96 1.23
N VAL A 86 18.62 4.34 -0.03
CA VAL A 86 17.62 5.05 -0.83
C VAL A 86 16.40 4.18 -1.10
N TYR A 87 16.57 2.90 -1.42
CA TYR A 87 15.42 2.01 -1.64
C TYR A 87 14.54 1.88 -0.39
N ALA A 88 15.16 1.64 0.77
CA ALA A 88 14.45 1.53 2.03
C ALA A 88 13.73 2.83 2.36
N LEU A 89 14.43 3.98 2.29
CA LEU A 89 13.85 5.29 2.58
C LEU A 89 12.66 5.62 1.68
N THR A 90 12.72 5.28 0.38
CA THR A 90 11.66 5.65 -0.54
C THR A 90 10.48 4.68 -0.58
N ASN A 91 10.65 3.45 -0.09
CA ASN A 91 9.59 2.43 -0.09
C ASN A 91 9.04 2.14 1.32
N VAL A 92 9.63 2.67 2.38
CA VAL A 92 9.15 2.44 3.76
C VAL A 92 7.71 2.89 3.95
N LEU A 93 7.33 4.02 3.35
CA LEU A 93 5.96 4.52 3.45
C LEU A 93 4.98 3.60 2.72
N LEU A 94 5.35 3.08 1.54
CA LEU A 94 4.54 2.12 0.78
C LEU A 94 4.39 0.80 1.55
N PHE A 95 5.46 0.34 2.20
CA PHE A 95 5.44 -0.85 3.07
C PHE A 95 4.49 -0.66 4.25
N LEU A 96 4.62 0.46 4.98
CA LEU A 96 3.75 0.77 6.12
C LEU A 96 2.29 0.94 5.71
N THR A 97 2.04 1.61 4.58
CA THR A 97 0.68 1.76 4.02
C THR A 97 0.08 0.41 3.66
N SER A 98 0.86 -0.49 3.05
CA SER A 98 0.40 -1.84 2.71
C SER A 98 0.12 -2.68 3.95
N LEU A 99 0.96 -2.58 4.98
CA LEU A 99 0.75 -3.27 6.24
C LEU A 99 -0.51 -2.77 6.95
N MET A 100 -0.68 -1.45 7.05
CA MET A 100 -1.88 -0.83 7.64
C MET A 100 -3.13 -1.21 6.85
N GLY A 101 -3.10 -1.16 5.52
CA GLY A 101 -4.22 -1.54 4.65
C GLY A 101 -4.62 -2.99 4.82
N THR A 102 -3.65 -3.89 5.02
CA THR A 102 -3.91 -5.31 5.34
C THR A 102 -4.70 -5.45 6.63
N PHE A 103 -4.28 -4.75 7.70
CA PHE A 103 -4.99 -4.80 8.98
C PHE A 103 -6.38 -4.18 8.91
N VAL A 104 -6.54 -3.05 8.22
CA VAL A 104 -7.85 -2.41 8.02
C VAL A 104 -8.80 -3.36 7.29
N ALA A 105 -8.34 -4.01 6.22
CA ALA A 105 -9.15 -4.98 5.50
C ALA A 105 -9.52 -6.19 6.36
N ALA A 106 -8.57 -6.73 7.12
CA ALA A 106 -8.80 -7.89 7.98
C ALA A 106 -9.74 -7.61 9.17
N ILE A 107 -9.74 -6.39 9.71
CA ILE A 107 -10.58 -6.04 10.87
C ILE A 107 -11.98 -5.64 10.44
N TYR A 108 -12.09 -4.87 9.35
CA TYR A 108 -13.32 -4.14 9.04
C TYR A 108 -14.08 -4.63 7.82
N THR A 109 -13.45 -5.39 6.92
CA THR A 109 -14.06 -5.74 5.63
C THR A 109 -13.85 -7.21 5.25
N TYR A 110 -13.39 -8.04 6.20
CA TYR A 110 -13.03 -9.45 5.97
C TYR A 110 -14.20 -10.34 5.53
N ASP A 111 -15.42 -9.92 5.86
CA ASP A 111 -16.69 -10.58 5.55
C ASP A 111 -17.17 -10.28 4.12
N THR A 112 -16.50 -9.37 3.41
CA THR A 112 -16.89 -8.95 2.06
C THR A 112 -15.84 -9.33 1.01
N ILE A 113 -16.32 -9.66 -0.20
CA ILE A 113 -15.44 -10.01 -1.32
C ILE A 113 -14.49 -8.84 -1.65
N ALA A 114 -15.00 -7.60 -1.67
CA ALA A 114 -14.19 -6.42 -1.94
C ALA A 114 -13.10 -6.20 -0.88
N GLY A 115 -13.43 -6.38 0.39
CA GLY A 115 -12.48 -6.28 1.49
C GLY A 115 -11.40 -7.36 1.45
N VAL A 116 -11.79 -8.62 1.22
CA VAL A 116 -10.83 -9.74 1.07
C VAL A 116 -9.90 -9.52 -0.11
N LEU A 117 -10.41 -9.13 -1.28
CA LEU A 117 -9.60 -8.82 -2.45
C LEU A 117 -8.68 -7.62 -2.21
N GLY A 118 -9.18 -6.56 -1.57
CA GLY A 118 -8.39 -5.41 -1.17
C GLY A 118 -7.25 -5.79 -0.21
N GLY A 119 -7.54 -6.59 0.81
CA GLY A 119 -6.55 -7.14 1.74
C GLY A 119 -5.48 -7.96 1.04
N LEU A 120 -5.86 -8.84 0.11
CA LEU A 120 -4.92 -9.63 -0.69
C LEU A 120 -4.01 -8.75 -1.55
N LEU A 121 -4.54 -7.67 -2.14
CA LEU A 121 -3.75 -6.71 -2.92
C LEU A 121 -2.75 -5.93 -2.04
N PHE A 122 -3.13 -5.56 -0.81
CA PHE A 122 -2.20 -4.97 0.14
C PHE A 122 -1.08 -5.93 0.54
N VAL A 123 -1.41 -7.19 0.85
CA VAL A 123 -0.41 -8.24 1.14
C VAL A 123 0.51 -8.45 -0.06
N PHE A 124 -0.05 -8.52 -1.26
CA PHE A 124 0.72 -8.70 -2.48
C PHE A 124 1.70 -7.54 -2.71
N SER A 125 1.26 -6.29 -2.50
CA SER A 125 2.15 -5.14 -2.56
C SER A 125 3.29 -5.21 -1.55
N LEU A 126 2.99 -5.59 -0.30
CA LEU A 126 3.98 -5.77 0.76
C LEU A 126 5.06 -6.77 0.33
N VAL A 127 4.65 -7.92 -0.21
CA VAL A 127 5.56 -8.96 -0.73
C VAL A 127 6.40 -8.42 -1.89
N LEU A 128 5.81 -7.67 -2.83
CA LEU A 128 6.55 -7.09 -3.95
C LEU A 128 7.63 -6.09 -3.50
N VAL A 129 7.34 -5.26 -2.50
CA VAL A 129 8.32 -4.34 -1.90
C VAL A 129 9.48 -5.13 -1.27
N LEU A 130 9.20 -6.24 -0.58
CA LEU A 130 10.25 -7.08 0.00
C LEU A 130 11.10 -7.78 -1.07
N ILE A 131 10.49 -8.28 -2.15
CA ILE A 131 11.22 -8.91 -3.26
C ILE A 131 12.06 -7.88 -4.03
N GLY A 132 11.57 -6.65 -4.16
CA GLY A 132 12.25 -5.55 -4.86
C GLY A 132 13.55 -5.09 -4.20
N PHE A 133 13.81 -5.49 -2.95
CA PHE A 133 14.97 -5.05 -2.17
C PHE A 133 16.31 -5.35 -2.89
N PRO A 134 17.24 -4.38 -2.96
CA PRO A 134 18.53 -4.58 -3.61
C PRO A 134 19.34 -5.70 -2.93
N ARG A 135 19.65 -6.76 -3.67
CA ARG A 135 20.58 -7.84 -3.27
C ARG A 135 22.00 -7.57 -3.75
N LYS A 136 22.99 -7.89 -2.92
CA LYS A 136 24.42 -7.82 -3.27
C LYS A 136 24.67 -8.94 -4.27
N SER A 137 25.15 -8.61 -5.47
CA SER A 137 25.77 -9.65 -6.31
C SER A 137 27.09 -10.00 -5.63
N GLY A 138 27.25 -11.28 -5.29
CA GLY A 138 28.57 -11.83 -4.99
C GLY A 138 29.50 -11.61 -6.17
#